data_AF-A0A7X7XY22-F1
#
_entry.id   AF-A0A7X7XY22-F1
#
_cell.length_a   1.000
_cell.length_b   1.000
_cell.length_c   1.000
_cell.angle_alpha   90.00
_cell.angle_beta   90.00
_cell.angle_gamma   90.00
#
_symmetry.space_group_name_H-M   'P 1'
#
loop_
_entity.id
_entity.type
_entity.pdbx_description
1 polymer ?
#
loop_
_entity_poly.entity_id
_entity_poly.type
_entity_poly.pdbx_seq_one_letter_code
_entity_poly.pdbx_strand_id
1 'polypeptide(L)' 'MKQKITVLLALILCFSVLIVPNVQARTLTSNETGNHGGYDYEYWKDSGNGTMVLKDGGT' A
#
# COMPACT_ATOMS: atom_id res chain seq x y z
N MET A 1 10.05 11.46 37.58
CA MET A 1 10.02 10.30 36.65
C MET A 1 8.74 10.22 35.83
N LYS A 2 7.55 10.39 36.43
CA LYS A 2 6.25 10.31 35.72
C LYS A 2 6.12 11.24 34.49
N GLN A 3 6.41 12.55 34.64
CA GLN A 3 6.36 13.50 33.51
C GLN A 3 7.32 13.16 32.36
N LYS A 4 8.53 12.67 32.66
CA LYS A 4 9.51 12.27 31.63
C LYS A 4 9.01 11.05 30.84
N ILE A 5 8.36 10.11 31.52
CA ILE A 5 7.76 8.93 30.89
C ILE A 5 6.55 9.35 30.02
N THR A 6 5.71 10.27 30.49
CA THR A 6 4.58 10.79 29.71
C THR A 6 5.04 11.47 28.42
N VAL A 7 6.09 12.29 28.49
CA VAL A 7 6.68 12.95 27.31
C VAL A 7 7.27 11.92 26.35
N LEU A 8 7.97 10.89 26.85
CA LEU A 8 8.52 9.82 26.03
C LEU A 8 7.43 9.03 25.29
N LEU A 9 6.34 8.68 25.98
CA LEU A 9 5.20 7.98 25.37
C LEU A 9 4.51 8.83 24.30
N ALA A 10 4.34 10.13 24.53
CA ALA A 10 3.79 11.05 23.54
C ALA A 10 4.67 11.14 22.28
N LEU A 11 5.99 11.18 22.46
CA LEU A 11 6.96 11.14 21.35
C LEU A 11 6.86 9.84 20.54
N ILE A 12 6.84 8.68 21.20
CA ILE A 12 6.71 7.38 20.52
C ILE A 12 5.41 7.33 19.70
N LEU A 13 4.30 7.81 20.27
CA LEU A 13 3.03 7.86 19.57
C LEU A 13 3.09 8.76 18.33
N CYS A 14 3.66 9.97 18.45
CA CYS A 14 3.83 10.86 17.31
C CYS A 14 4.72 10.27 16.20
N PHE A 15 5.79 9.56 16.56
CA PHE A 15 6.69 8.94 15.58
C PHE A 15 6.11 7.67 14.95
N SER A 16 5.18 6.98 15.62
CA SER A 16 4.56 5.75 15.08
C SER A 16 3.80 5.99 13.75
N VAL A 17 3.28 7.20 13.53
CA VAL A 17 2.57 7.59 12.31
C VAL A 17 3.50 7.67 11.08
N LEU A 18 4.82 7.74 11.29
CA LEU A 18 5.80 7.78 10.20
C LEU A 18 6.06 6.39 9.57
N ILE A 19 5.55 5.32 10.18
CA ILE A 19 5.78 3.92 9.75
C ILE A 19 4.52 3.32 9.12
N VAL A 20 3.62 4.15 8.57
CA VAL A 20 2.44 3.63 7.85
C VAL A 20 2.90 3.09 6.49
N PRO A 21 2.61 1.82 6.15
CA PRO A 21 2.92 1.30 4.82
C PRO A 21 2.16 2.15 3.79
N ASN A 22 2.85 2.54 2.72
CA ASN A 22 2.25 3.31 1.64
C ASN A 22 1.24 2.40 0.91
N VAL A 23 -0.04 2.52 1.25
CA VAL A 23 -1.09 1.73 0.60
C VAL A 23 -1.48 2.41 -0.71
N GLN A 24 -1.04 1.85 -1.83
CA GLN A 24 -1.37 2.30 -3.17
C GLN A 24 -2.26 1.29 -3.90
N ALA A 25 -3.35 1.81 -4.47
CA ALA A 25 -4.21 1.06 -5.35
C ALA A 25 -4.10 1.61 -6.78
N ARG A 26 -4.07 0.71 -7.76
CA ARG A 26 -3.99 1.07 -9.18
C ARG A 26 -5.03 0.30 -9.99
N THR A 27 -5.78 1.01 -10.82
CA THR A 27 -6.75 0.39 -11.74
C THR A 27 -6.14 0.24 -13.12
N LEU A 28 -6.15 -0.97 -13.66
CA LEU A 28 -5.78 -1.30 -15.02
C LEU A 28 -7.04 -1.54 -15.85
N THR A 29 -7.08 -0.99 -17.06
CA THR A 29 -8.17 -1.17 -18.04
C THR A 29 -7.68 -1.69 -19.40
N SER A 30 -6.36 -1.85 -19.54
CA SER A 30 -5.68 -2.30 -20.77
C SER A 30 -4.53 -3.23 -20.40
N ASN A 31 -4.15 -4.11 -21.33
CA ASN A 31 -3.17 -5.17 -21.09
C ASN A 31 -1.85 -4.59 -20.58
N GLU A 32 -1.36 -5.13 -19.46
CA GLU A 32 -0.16 -4.64 -18.79
C GLU A 32 0.41 -5.73 -17.87
N THR A 33 1.74 -5.81 -17.80
CA THR A 33 2.49 -6.62 -16.84
C THR A 33 3.40 -5.72 -16.02
N GLY A 34 3.70 -6.09 -14.78
CA GLY A 34 4.63 -5.34 -13.95
C GLY A 34 4.77 -5.90 -12.55
N ASN A 35 5.26 -5.05 -11.64
CA ASN A 35 5.33 -5.35 -10.21
C ASN A 35 4.57 -4.27 -9.42
N HIS A 36 3.74 -4.69 -8.48
CA HIS A 36 2.99 -3.81 -7.58
C HIS A 36 2.99 -4.41 -6.17
N GLY A 37 3.32 -3.59 -5.16
CA GLY A 37 3.34 -4.04 -3.77
C GLY A 37 4.31 -5.19 -3.47
N GLY A 38 5.35 -5.38 -4.30
CA GLY A 38 6.31 -6.48 -4.18
C GLY A 38 5.90 -7.77 -4.89
N TYR A 39 4.77 -7.79 -5.61
CA TYR A 39 4.26 -8.94 -6.35
C TYR A 39 4.21 -8.63 -7.84
N ASP A 40 4.61 -9.61 -8.65
CA ASP A 40 4.44 -9.53 -10.10
C ASP A 40 2.96 -9.72 -10.45
N TYR A 41 2.49 -8.96 -11.45
CA TYR A 41 1.13 -9.05 -11.96
C TYR A 41 1.11 -9.11 -13.48
N GLU A 42 0.03 -9.69 -13.99
CA GLU A 42 -0.35 -9.63 -15.39
C GLU A 42 -1.85 -9.36 -15.48
N TYR A 43 -2.20 -8.34 -16.25
CA TYR A 43 -3.56 -8.10 -16.69
C TYR A 43 -3.60 -8.24 -18.20
N TRP A 44 -4.46 -9.14 -18.70
CA TRP A 44 -4.59 -9.39 -20.12
C TRP A 44 -6.03 -9.69 -20.53
N LYS A 45 -6.47 -9.06 -21.62
CA LYS A 45 -7.75 -9.32 -22.30
C LYS A 45 -7.57 -9.34 -23.81
N ASP A 46 -8.23 -10.28 -24.47
CA ASP A 46 -8.32 -10.38 -25.93
C ASP A 46 -9.22 -9.27 -26.53
N SER A 47 -10.39 -9.09 -25.93
CA SER A 47 -11.44 -8.20 -26.42
C SER A 47 -12.39 -7.82 -25.28
N GLY A 48 -13.26 -6.83 -25.52
CA GLY A 48 -14.23 -6.37 -24.53
C GLY A 48 -13.64 -5.49 -23.42
N ASN A 49 -14.43 -5.34 -22.35
CA ASN A 49 -14.13 -4.52 -21.19
C ASN A 49 -13.76 -5.39 -20.00
N GLY A 50 -12.74 -4.99 -19.26
CA GLY A 50 -12.38 -5.58 -17.98
C GLY A 50 -11.54 -4.59 -17.18
N THR A 51 -11.46 -4.82 -15.88
CA THR A 51 -10.66 -4.02 -14.96
C THR A 51 -9.93 -4.93 -13.99
N MET A 52 -8.70 -4.55 -13.65
CA MET A 52 -7.99 -5.13 -12.51
C MET A 52 -7.64 -4.00 -11.56
N VAL A 53 -7.91 -4.19 -10.27
CA VAL A 53 -7.49 -3.25 -9.23
C VAL A 53 -6.37 -3.93 -8.47
N LEU A 54 -5.15 -3.43 -8.65
CA LEU A 54 -3.99 -3.86 -7.90
C LEU A 54 -4.02 -3.18 -6.53
N LYS A 55 -3.91 -3.96 -5.47
CA LYS A 55 -3.66 -3.48 -4.11
C LYS A 55 -2.34 -4.06 -3.61
N ASP A 56 -1.82 -3.45 -2.57
CA ASP A 56 -0.62 -3.98 -1.91
C ASP A 56 -0.90 -5.32 -1.22
N GLY A 57 0.17 -6.09 -0.99
CA GLY A 57 0.08 -7.42 -0.41
C GLY A 57 -0.43 -8.50 -1.38
N GLY A 58 -0.52 -8.19 -2.68
CA GLY A 58 -0.93 -9.13 -3.72
C GLY A 58 -2.44 -9.38 -3.79
N THR A 59 -3.26 -8.33 -3.57
CA THR A 59 -4.74 -8.42 -3.52
C THR A 59 -5.46 -7.48 -4.47
#